data_AF-K2JAZ1-F1
#
_entry.id   AF-K2JAZ1-F1
#
_cell.length_a   1.000
_cell.length_b   1.000
_cell.length_c   1.000
_cell.angle_alpha   90.00
_cell.angle_beta   90.00
_cell.angle_gamma   90.00
#
_symmetry.space_group_name_H-M   'P 1'
#
loop_
_entity.id
_entity.type
_entity.pdbx_description
1 polymer ?
#
loop_
_entity_poly.entity_id
_entity_poly.type
_entity_poly.pdbx_seq_one_letter_code
_entity_poly.pdbx_strand_id
1 'polypeptide(L)'
;MSPPLPAFRRIALARRWLTRNAAEAEASFRGPEGKTLLAALDAPPLRWPDAPELLEEAVARLRHADTPAARAAPLLAGLLLAEPYRLPPLDPIAGLPVWLGPALFRTLARGPDFFREPGDPERWARWAENLLDAIEAAPPARHPDAFALLEALRLHAAFAGTGDLRSLMARRGKLIARFSHAEEWIPPRRDDGQIRLGLLAMRLDDRPNTRFLLPHLAGLDRKRFVVTAYGLAGEEDNMAALARLKIGRVKRLDGMSLAARVAAIRNDRLDVLLVGGNVAAAIDPLARLAAHRLAPVQIALAASPVTTGLPGMTHFLVGSETPPEAENHYTEQPVRLDRPFCCFAPSLAQEVPPLTRASLGIPAEATLLLSTANLMKLTAETLGCWLALLAEAENTVLLLAPFNPFWTGPDAPVARFRQHVEDRALAQGVARWRVRLAGPFAEAGSLTALAGMADIFLDAFPYAGCTSLLAPLAASLPVVTMRGTSQRGNQAAAMLEALRLGHLVARNDAEYRRIALRLTGNPAERQHIGDAIRRALPAAPFLDGAGFARSLDAMLSAMIAENRGRVE
;
A
#
# COMPACT_ATOMS: atom_id res chain seq x y z
N MET A 1 18.64 -15.70 -11.82
CA MET A 1 17.76 -15.21 -12.91
C MET A 1 18.65 -14.71 -14.03
N SER A 2 18.33 -15.02 -15.30
CA SER A 2 18.99 -14.38 -16.44
C SER A 2 18.72 -12.87 -16.41
N PRO A 3 19.66 -12.02 -16.82
CA PRO A 3 19.43 -10.58 -16.87
C PRO A 3 18.26 -10.26 -17.82
N PRO A 4 17.47 -9.22 -17.52
CA PRO A 4 16.36 -8.84 -18.38
C PRO A 4 16.84 -8.56 -19.81
N LEU A 5 16.04 -8.96 -20.80
CA LEU A 5 16.35 -8.69 -22.20
C LEU A 5 16.59 -7.19 -22.42
N PRO A 6 17.73 -6.80 -23.04
CA PRO A 6 18.02 -5.41 -23.37
C PRO A 6 16.93 -4.78 -24.26
N ALA A 7 16.80 -3.45 -24.20
CA ALA A 7 15.76 -2.70 -24.92
C ALA A 7 15.65 -3.05 -26.40
N PHE A 8 16.77 -3.00 -27.13
CA PHE A 8 16.78 -3.31 -28.56
C PHE A 8 16.30 -4.75 -28.86
N ARG A 9 16.60 -5.73 -27.99
CA ARG A 9 16.14 -7.13 -28.19
C ARG A 9 14.64 -7.27 -27.92
N ARG A 10 14.11 -6.55 -26.94
CA ARG A 10 12.67 -6.51 -26.67
C ARG A 10 11.90 -5.84 -27.80
N ILE A 11 12.38 -4.70 -28.32
CA ILE A 11 11.79 -4.03 -29.49
C ILE A 11 11.78 -4.96 -30.70
N ALA A 12 12.90 -5.64 -30.97
CA ALA A 12 12.98 -6.61 -32.05
C ALA A 12 12.02 -7.80 -31.85
N LEU A 13 11.86 -8.27 -30.61
CA LEU A 13 10.90 -9.32 -30.27
C LEU A 13 9.45 -8.85 -30.47
N ALA A 14 9.10 -7.65 -30.03
CA ALA A 14 7.77 -7.07 -30.23
C ALA A 14 7.42 -6.93 -31.72
N ARG A 15 8.38 -6.47 -32.53
CA ARG A 15 8.22 -6.39 -33.98
C ARG A 15 7.93 -7.76 -34.61
N ARG A 16 8.64 -8.81 -34.20
CA ARG A 16 8.37 -10.18 -34.67
C ARG A 16 7.00 -10.71 -34.22
N TRP A 17 6.53 -10.32 -33.04
CA TRP A 17 5.17 -10.69 -32.62
C TRP A 17 4.12 -10.01 -33.48
N LEU A 18 4.29 -8.73 -33.84
CA LEU A 18 3.35 -8.02 -34.70
C LEU A 18 3.25 -8.59 -36.12
N THR A 19 4.27 -9.27 -36.63
CA THR A 19 4.18 -9.90 -37.96
C THR A 19 3.37 -11.20 -38.00
N ARG A 20 2.94 -11.73 -36.84
CA ARG A 20 2.28 -13.05 -36.75
C ARG A 20 0.77 -12.96 -36.90
N ASN A 21 0.21 -13.91 -37.64
CA ASN A 21 -1.21 -14.23 -37.55
C ASN A 21 -1.50 -15.12 -36.32
N ALA A 22 -2.77 -15.45 -36.09
CA ALA A 22 -3.21 -16.20 -34.92
C ALA A 22 -2.55 -17.59 -34.77
N ALA A 23 -2.42 -18.36 -35.86
CA ALA A 23 -1.85 -19.70 -35.83
C ALA A 23 -0.32 -19.65 -35.61
N GLU A 24 0.36 -18.70 -36.27
CA GLU A 24 1.79 -18.46 -36.09
C GLU A 24 2.13 -17.99 -34.68
N ALA A 25 1.27 -17.16 -34.08
CA ALA A 25 1.42 -16.70 -32.71
C ALA A 25 1.39 -17.87 -31.72
N GLU A 26 0.42 -18.78 -31.87
CA GLU A 26 0.32 -19.97 -31.03
C GLU A 26 1.54 -20.89 -31.18
N ALA A 27 1.92 -21.21 -32.41
CA ALA A 27 3.09 -22.06 -32.67
C ALA A 27 4.37 -21.45 -32.10
N SER A 28 4.57 -20.15 -32.29
CA SER A 28 5.74 -19.42 -31.77
C SER A 28 5.74 -19.36 -30.24
N PHE A 29 4.58 -19.20 -29.61
CA PHE A 29 4.44 -19.21 -28.15
C PHE A 29 4.78 -20.57 -27.54
N ARG A 30 4.40 -21.66 -28.19
CA ARG A 30 4.74 -23.02 -27.74
C ARG A 30 6.22 -23.37 -27.96
N GLY A 31 6.89 -22.63 -28.84
CA GLY A 31 8.32 -22.81 -29.16
C GLY A 31 9.30 -22.04 -28.24
N PRO A 32 10.60 -22.02 -28.60
CA PRO A 32 11.65 -21.32 -27.85
C PRO A 32 11.42 -19.81 -27.71
N GLU A 33 10.77 -19.19 -28.70
CA GLU A 33 10.48 -17.76 -28.65
C GLU A 33 9.43 -17.40 -27.60
N GLY A 34 8.45 -18.27 -27.33
CA GLY A 34 7.52 -18.06 -26.22
C GLY A 34 8.19 -18.10 -24.86
N LYS A 35 9.19 -18.98 -24.66
CA LYS A 35 10.01 -18.95 -23.43
C LYS A 35 10.78 -17.63 -23.29
N THR A 36 11.32 -17.14 -24.40
CA THR A 36 12.02 -15.84 -24.46
C THR A 36 11.09 -14.67 -24.16
N LEU A 37 9.87 -14.71 -24.71
CA LEU A 37 8.80 -13.75 -24.42
C LEU A 37 8.43 -13.76 -22.95
N LEU A 38 8.13 -14.91 -22.35
CA LEU A 38 7.75 -14.99 -20.94
C LEU A 38 8.85 -14.46 -20.02
N ALA A 39 10.10 -14.81 -20.29
CA ALA A 39 11.25 -14.25 -19.57
C ALA A 39 11.39 -12.72 -19.77
N ALA A 40 11.02 -12.20 -20.93
CA ALA A 40 10.97 -10.76 -21.17
C ALA A 40 9.86 -10.10 -20.33
N LEU A 41 8.67 -10.70 -20.31
CA LEU A 41 7.49 -10.17 -19.60
C LEU A 41 7.65 -10.24 -18.08
N ASP A 42 8.39 -11.21 -17.55
CA ASP A 42 8.71 -11.31 -16.13
C ASP A 42 9.55 -10.12 -15.61
N ALA A 43 10.22 -9.40 -16.51
CA ALA A 43 10.91 -8.16 -16.17
C ALA A 43 10.07 -6.93 -16.58
N PRO A 44 10.01 -5.88 -15.74
CA PRO A 44 9.18 -4.69 -16.02
C PRO A 44 9.49 -4.05 -17.38
N PRO A 45 8.47 -3.45 -18.03
CA PRO A 45 8.55 -3.05 -19.43
C PRO A 45 9.60 -1.97 -19.63
N LEU A 46 9.91 -1.76 -20.90
CA LEU A 46 10.89 -0.78 -21.33
C LEU A 46 10.59 0.63 -20.83
N ARG A 47 11.58 1.50 -20.97
CA ARG A 47 11.36 2.91 -20.73
C ARG A 47 10.29 3.36 -21.71
N TRP A 48 9.34 4.15 -21.23
CA TRP A 48 8.28 4.64 -22.11
C TRP A 48 8.72 5.98 -22.72
N PRO A 49 8.53 6.23 -24.03
CA PRO A 49 8.29 5.24 -25.09
C PRO A 49 9.62 4.89 -25.80
N ASP A 50 10.20 3.75 -25.45
CA ASP A 50 11.21 3.09 -26.28
C ASP A 50 10.44 2.45 -27.46
N ALA A 51 10.45 3.09 -28.64
CA ALA A 51 9.70 2.74 -29.86
C ALA A 51 8.18 3.10 -29.86
N PRO A 52 7.82 4.40 -29.85
CA PRO A 52 6.43 4.87 -29.85
C PRO A 52 5.61 4.36 -31.04
N GLU A 53 6.16 4.42 -32.26
CA GLU A 53 5.51 3.98 -33.50
C GLU A 53 5.09 2.50 -33.45
N LEU A 54 5.97 1.64 -32.93
CA LEU A 54 5.72 0.20 -32.84
C LEU A 54 4.61 -0.10 -31.82
N LEU A 55 4.56 0.68 -30.75
CA LEU A 55 3.48 0.56 -29.78
C LEU A 55 2.16 1.08 -30.34
N GLU A 56 2.15 2.20 -31.05
CA GLU A 56 0.96 2.72 -31.72
C GLU A 56 0.39 1.68 -32.69
N GLU A 57 1.25 1.01 -33.46
CA GLU A 57 0.86 -0.13 -34.30
C GLU A 57 0.24 -1.27 -33.49
N ALA A 58 0.88 -1.69 -32.38
CA ALA A 58 0.34 -2.74 -31.52
C ALA A 58 -1.04 -2.37 -30.94
N VAL A 59 -1.20 -1.14 -30.47
CA VAL A 59 -2.45 -0.59 -29.93
C VAL A 59 -3.52 -0.53 -31.01
N ALA A 60 -3.19 -0.04 -32.21
CA ALA A 60 -4.11 0.01 -33.34
C ALA A 60 -4.60 -1.40 -33.69
N ARG A 61 -3.69 -2.36 -33.88
CA ARG A 61 -4.07 -3.75 -34.18
C ARG A 61 -4.89 -4.39 -33.07
N LEU A 62 -4.61 -4.10 -31.81
CA LEU A 62 -5.39 -4.60 -30.68
C LEU A 62 -6.84 -4.08 -30.70
N ARG A 63 -7.04 -2.80 -31.09
CA ARG A 63 -8.39 -2.20 -31.22
C ARG A 63 -9.20 -2.77 -32.38
N HIS A 64 -8.57 -3.11 -33.49
CA HIS A 64 -9.23 -3.63 -34.69
C HIS A 64 -9.35 -5.16 -34.72
N ALA A 65 -8.91 -5.87 -33.67
CA ALA A 65 -8.95 -7.32 -33.64
C ALA A 65 -10.34 -7.85 -33.23
N ASP A 66 -11.06 -8.37 -34.22
CA ASP A 66 -12.45 -8.85 -34.09
C ASP A 66 -12.60 -10.21 -33.40
N THR A 67 -11.51 -10.98 -33.28
CA THR A 67 -11.52 -12.28 -32.60
C THR A 67 -10.49 -12.32 -31.48
N PRO A 68 -10.70 -13.10 -30.42
CA PRO A 68 -9.71 -13.22 -29.36
C PRO A 68 -8.36 -13.78 -29.82
N ALA A 69 -8.37 -14.67 -30.82
CA ALA A 69 -7.14 -15.22 -31.39
C ALA A 69 -6.32 -14.14 -32.13
N ALA A 70 -6.99 -13.23 -32.85
CA ALA A 70 -6.34 -12.09 -33.51
C ALA A 70 -5.74 -11.08 -32.51
N ARG A 71 -6.23 -11.04 -31.26
CA ARG A 71 -5.71 -10.16 -30.20
C ARG A 71 -4.38 -10.62 -29.60
N ALA A 72 -4.04 -11.91 -29.70
CA ALA A 72 -2.90 -12.48 -28.98
C ALA A 72 -1.55 -11.84 -29.38
N ALA A 73 -1.25 -11.79 -30.68
CA ALA A 73 -0.01 -11.20 -31.18
C ALA A 73 0.18 -9.71 -30.82
N PRO A 74 -0.77 -8.80 -31.11
CA PRO A 74 -0.63 -7.39 -30.75
C PRO A 74 -0.62 -7.15 -29.24
N LEU A 75 -1.33 -7.95 -28.44
CA LEU A 75 -1.26 -7.88 -26.98
C LEU A 75 0.16 -8.21 -26.47
N LEU A 76 0.73 -9.34 -26.92
CA LEU A 76 2.08 -9.75 -26.50
C LEU A 76 3.15 -8.74 -26.93
N ALA A 77 3.01 -8.14 -28.11
CA ALA A 77 3.88 -7.05 -28.55
C ALA A 77 3.71 -5.80 -27.68
N GLY A 78 2.47 -5.39 -27.38
CA GLY A 78 2.18 -4.25 -26.52
C GLY A 78 2.78 -4.40 -25.11
N LEU A 79 2.65 -5.59 -24.51
CA LEU A 79 3.19 -5.88 -23.17
C LEU A 79 4.73 -5.89 -23.10
N LEU A 80 5.42 -6.05 -24.23
CA LEU A 80 6.88 -5.90 -24.30
C LEU A 80 7.31 -4.42 -24.31
N LEU A 81 6.44 -3.54 -24.78
CA LEU A 81 6.71 -2.12 -25.04
C LEU A 81 6.15 -1.20 -23.95
N ALA A 82 5.11 -1.62 -23.25
CA ALA A 82 4.35 -0.78 -22.33
C ALA A 82 3.85 -1.55 -21.10
N GLU A 83 3.54 -0.81 -20.04
CA GLU A 83 2.78 -1.35 -18.92
C GLU A 83 1.35 -1.71 -19.35
N PRO A 84 0.75 -2.79 -18.79
CA PRO A 84 -0.58 -3.26 -19.19
C PRO A 84 -1.66 -2.16 -19.18
N TYR A 85 -1.69 -1.32 -18.13
CA TYR A 85 -2.68 -0.25 -17.97
C TYR A 85 -2.56 0.91 -18.97
N ARG A 86 -1.57 0.88 -19.87
CA ARG A 86 -1.44 1.81 -20.99
C ARG A 86 -1.97 1.23 -22.30
N LEU A 87 -2.34 -0.05 -22.31
CA LEU A 87 -2.97 -0.70 -23.45
C LEU A 87 -4.49 -0.48 -23.42
N PRO A 88 -5.17 -0.57 -24.57
CA PRO A 88 -6.62 -0.64 -24.63
C PRO A 88 -7.19 -1.72 -23.69
N PRO A 89 -8.42 -1.53 -23.15
CA PRO A 89 -9.09 -2.55 -22.34
C PRO A 89 -9.10 -3.92 -23.02
N LEU A 90 -8.87 -4.95 -22.21
CA LEU A 90 -8.92 -6.34 -22.63
C LEU A 90 -10.29 -6.91 -22.26
N ASP A 91 -11.28 -6.72 -23.13
CA ASP A 91 -12.60 -7.29 -22.90
C ASP A 91 -13.08 -8.16 -24.07
N PRO A 92 -13.39 -9.46 -23.87
CA PRO A 92 -13.20 -10.26 -22.64
C PRO A 92 -11.86 -11.01 -22.59
N ILE A 93 -11.12 -10.95 -21.48
CA ILE A 93 -9.94 -11.83 -21.25
C ILE A 93 -10.33 -13.30 -21.28
N ALA A 94 -11.55 -13.65 -20.86
CA ALA A 94 -12.07 -15.01 -20.96
C ALA A 94 -11.99 -15.58 -22.39
N GLY A 95 -12.09 -14.68 -23.39
CA GLY A 95 -11.94 -15.02 -24.81
C GLY A 95 -10.50 -15.29 -25.24
N LEU A 96 -9.48 -14.76 -24.55
CA LEU A 96 -8.08 -14.91 -24.96
C LEU A 96 -7.69 -16.38 -25.11
N PRO A 97 -6.86 -16.76 -26.12
CA PRO A 97 -6.51 -18.16 -26.33
C PRO A 97 -5.94 -18.84 -25.08
N VAL A 98 -6.39 -20.07 -24.81
CA VAL A 98 -6.01 -20.86 -23.62
C VAL A 98 -4.50 -21.01 -23.49
N TRP A 99 -3.79 -21.12 -24.61
CA TRP A 99 -2.33 -21.30 -24.63
C TRP A 99 -1.55 -20.10 -24.08
N LEU A 100 -2.12 -18.89 -24.02
CA LEU A 100 -1.46 -17.75 -23.37
C LEU A 100 -1.24 -18.01 -21.87
N GLY A 101 -2.12 -18.81 -21.28
CA GLY A 101 -1.97 -19.44 -19.97
C GLY A 101 -1.84 -18.51 -18.77
N PRO A 102 -1.67 -19.08 -17.56
CA PRO A 102 -1.58 -18.31 -16.31
C PRO A 102 -0.36 -17.38 -16.20
N ALA A 103 0.69 -17.63 -16.98
CA ALA A 103 1.90 -16.82 -16.95
C ALA A 103 1.62 -15.39 -17.45
N LEU A 104 0.72 -15.21 -18.43
CA LEU A 104 0.31 -13.89 -18.89
C LEU A 104 -0.44 -13.11 -17.82
N PHE A 105 -1.29 -13.78 -17.03
CA PHE A 105 -2.09 -13.12 -15.99
C PHE A 105 -1.23 -12.42 -14.94
N ARG A 106 -0.08 -13.00 -14.58
CA ARG A 106 0.88 -12.34 -13.69
C ARG A 106 1.37 -11.01 -14.28
N THR A 107 1.68 -10.97 -15.57
CA THR A 107 2.08 -9.74 -16.26
C THR A 107 0.97 -8.69 -16.25
N LEU A 108 -0.28 -9.10 -16.54
CA LEU A 108 -1.42 -8.18 -16.58
C LEU A 108 -1.76 -7.61 -15.20
N ALA A 109 -1.52 -8.38 -14.13
CA ALA A 109 -2.07 -8.14 -12.80
C ALA A 109 -1.04 -7.71 -11.72
N ARG A 110 0.27 -7.80 -12.00
CA ARG A 110 1.34 -7.48 -11.03
C ARG A 110 1.35 -6.03 -10.52
N GLY A 111 0.76 -5.10 -11.26
CA GLY A 111 0.85 -3.65 -11.01
C GLY A 111 2.21 -3.07 -11.43
N PRO A 112 2.32 -1.73 -11.57
CA PRO A 112 3.59 -1.09 -11.87
C PRO A 112 4.54 -1.11 -10.68
N ASP A 113 5.84 -1.18 -10.96
CA ASP A 113 6.90 -0.97 -9.98
C ASP A 113 6.80 0.41 -9.29
N PHE A 114 6.49 1.43 -10.09
CA PHE A 114 6.22 2.81 -9.69
C PHE A 114 5.55 3.55 -10.85
N PHE A 115 4.80 4.60 -10.54
CA PHE A 115 4.14 5.43 -11.54
C PHE A 115 5.08 6.47 -12.14
N ARG A 116 4.89 6.79 -13.43
CA ARG A 116 5.82 7.64 -14.19
C ARG A 116 5.16 8.93 -14.67
N GLU A 117 3.86 8.90 -14.95
CA GLU A 117 3.11 10.02 -15.52
C GLU A 117 1.90 10.38 -14.65
N PRO A 118 1.49 11.66 -14.66
CA PRO A 118 0.29 12.08 -13.94
C PRO A 118 -0.96 11.28 -14.33
N GLY A 119 -1.76 10.91 -13.34
CA GLY A 119 -2.97 10.09 -13.52
C GLY A 119 -2.72 8.61 -13.80
N ASP A 120 -1.47 8.12 -13.70
CA ASP A 120 -1.18 6.68 -13.77
C ASP A 120 -1.91 5.86 -12.68
N PRO A 121 -2.06 6.31 -11.42
CA PRO A 121 -2.84 5.57 -10.41
C PRO A 121 -4.28 5.30 -10.86
N GLU A 122 -4.96 6.29 -11.42
CA GLU A 122 -6.33 6.18 -11.93
C GLU A 122 -6.39 5.30 -13.18
N ARG A 123 -5.37 5.33 -14.05
CA ARG A 123 -5.26 4.39 -15.18
C ARG A 123 -5.10 2.95 -14.69
N TRP A 124 -4.26 2.71 -13.69
CA TRP A 124 -4.10 1.39 -13.08
C TRP A 124 -5.39 0.90 -12.43
N ALA A 125 -6.12 1.76 -11.72
CA ALA A 125 -7.41 1.41 -11.13
C ALA A 125 -8.45 1.01 -12.20
N ARG A 126 -8.56 1.77 -13.30
CA ARG A 126 -9.44 1.40 -14.43
C ARG A 126 -9.02 0.11 -15.13
N TRP A 127 -7.72 -0.12 -15.25
CA TRP A 127 -7.22 -1.38 -15.78
C TRP A 127 -7.59 -2.56 -14.87
N ALA A 128 -7.46 -2.40 -13.55
CA ALA A 128 -7.88 -3.40 -12.59
C ALA A 128 -9.39 -3.68 -12.69
N GLU A 129 -10.24 -2.66 -12.84
CA GLU A 129 -11.68 -2.86 -13.10
C GLU A 129 -11.92 -3.71 -14.36
N ASN A 130 -11.19 -3.42 -15.45
CA ASN A 130 -11.30 -4.22 -16.67
C ASN A 130 -10.85 -5.69 -16.47
N LEU A 131 -9.82 -5.93 -15.64
CA LEU A 131 -9.45 -7.31 -15.26
C LEU A 131 -10.57 -7.98 -14.44
N LEU A 132 -11.28 -7.25 -13.58
CA LEU A 132 -12.42 -7.79 -12.84
C LEU A 132 -13.61 -8.10 -13.75
N ASP A 133 -13.92 -7.24 -14.73
CA ASP A 133 -14.96 -7.51 -15.75
C ASP A 133 -14.69 -8.86 -16.43
N ALA A 134 -13.43 -9.06 -16.82
CA ALA A 134 -12.93 -10.28 -17.43
C ALA A 134 -13.09 -11.53 -16.55
N ILE A 135 -12.84 -11.41 -15.24
CA ILE A 135 -12.98 -12.50 -14.27
C ILE A 135 -14.46 -12.84 -14.07
N GLU A 136 -15.32 -11.82 -13.97
CA GLU A 136 -16.76 -11.98 -13.78
C GLU A 136 -17.44 -12.63 -14.98
N ALA A 137 -17.01 -12.29 -16.20
CA ALA A 137 -17.53 -12.84 -17.45
C ALA A 137 -17.00 -14.25 -17.78
N ALA A 138 -16.06 -14.80 -17.01
CA ALA A 138 -15.43 -16.08 -17.31
C ALA A 138 -16.43 -17.25 -17.16
N PRO A 139 -16.59 -18.12 -18.18
CA PRO A 139 -17.46 -19.28 -18.09
C PRO A 139 -16.92 -20.33 -17.09
N PRO A 140 -17.76 -21.27 -16.61
CA PRO A 140 -17.35 -22.27 -15.61
C PRO A 140 -16.06 -23.04 -15.91
N ALA A 141 -15.85 -23.41 -17.19
CA ALA A 141 -14.64 -24.10 -17.63
C ALA A 141 -13.35 -23.27 -17.46
N ARG A 142 -13.46 -21.96 -17.28
CA ARG A 142 -12.37 -20.98 -17.18
C ARG A 142 -12.27 -20.36 -15.77
N HIS A 143 -13.07 -20.82 -14.82
CA HIS A 143 -12.97 -20.38 -13.43
C HIS A 143 -11.56 -20.54 -12.81
N PRO A 144 -10.78 -21.61 -13.09
CA PRO A 144 -9.40 -21.71 -12.59
C PRO A 144 -8.50 -20.59 -13.09
N ASP A 145 -8.62 -20.21 -14.37
CA ASP A 145 -7.87 -19.10 -14.97
C ASP A 145 -8.30 -17.75 -14.39
N ALA A 146 -9.61 -17.55 -14.24
CA ALA A 146 -10.19 -16.35 -13.64
C ALA A 146 -9.71 -16.17 -12.19
N PHE A 147 -9.65 -17.26 -11.43
CA PHE A 147 -9.10 -17.24 -10.07
C PHE A 147 -7.60 -16.95 -10.05
N ALA A 148 -6.82 -17.56 -10.93
CA ALA A 148 -5.38 -17.29 -11.04
C ALA A 148 -5.09 -15.82 -11.38
N LEU A 149 -5.89 -15.20 -12.26
CA LEU A 149 -5.81 -13.77 -12.56
C LEU A 149 -6.15 -12.91 -11.35
N LEU A 150 -7.23 -13.26 -10.64
CA LEU A 150 -7.64 -12.59 -9.41
C LEU A 150 -6.54 -12.67 -8.34
N GLU A 151 -5.95 -13.84 -8.12
CA GLU A 151 -4.84 -14.05 -7.17
C GLU A 151 -3.59 -13.25 -7.54
N ALA A 152 -3.31 -13.10 -8.84
CA ALA A 152 -2.18 -12.33 -9.34
C ALA A 152 -2.39 -10.81 -9.21
N LEU A 153 -3.64 -10.34 -9.07
CA LEU A 153 -3.96 -8.92 -8.99
C LEU A 153 -3.37 -8.26 -7.74
N ARG A 154 -2.62 -7.18 -7.97
CA ARG A 154 -1.99 -6.36 -6.93
C ARG A 154 -2.49 -4.93 -7.01
N LEU A 155 -3.18 -4.47 -5.96
CA LEU A 155 -3.82 -3.15 -5.93
C LEU A 155 -3.08 -2.11 -5.10
N HIS A 156 -1.92 -2.45 -4.51
CA HIS A 156 -1.14 -1.53 -3.70
C HIS A 156 -0.95 -0.17 -4.40
N ALA A 157 -0.51 -0.17 -5.66
CA ALA A 157 -0.27 1.06 -6.41
C ALA A 157 -1.55 1.92 -6.57
N ALA A 158 -2.74 1.34 -6.66
CA ALA A 158 -3.98 2.11 -6.81
C ALA A 158 -4.25 3.04 -5.60
N PHE A 159 -3.71 2.73 -4.42
CA PHE A 159 -3.90 3.55 -3.21
C PHE A 159 -3.27 4.94 -3.33
N ALA A 160 -2.30 5.11 -4.24
CA ALA A 160 -1.65 6.39 -4.47
C ALA A 160 -2.50 7.38 -5.27
N GLY A 161 -3.63 6.94 -5.83
CA GLY A 161 -4.56 7.81 -6.54
C GLY A 161 -5.42 8.66 -5.59
N THR A 162 -6.02 9.71 -6.15
CA THR A 162 -6.98 10.58 -5.43
C THR A 162 -8.38 10.00 -5.38
N GLY A 163 -8.70 9.07 -6.29
CA GLY A 163 -10.05 8.55 -6.48
C GLY A 163 -10.58 7.66 -5.35
N ASP A 164 -11.91 7.52 -5.38
CA ASP A 164 -12.65 6.50 -4.64
C ASP A 164 -12.40 5.12 -5.28
N LEU A 165 -12.00 4.15 -4.46
CA LEU A 165 -11.77 2.76 -4.87
C LEU A 165 -12.92 1.83 -4.46
N ARG A 166 -14.01 2.35 -3.91
CA ARG A 166 -15.09 1.56 -3.33
C ARG A 166 -15.68 0.54 -4.30
N SER A 167 -16.00 0.95 -5.53
CA SER A 167 -16.55 0.04 -6.55
C SER A 167 -15.58 -1.10 -6.87
N LEU A 168 -14.34 -0.75 -7.23
CA LEU A 168 -13.26 -1.71 -7.54
C LEU A 168 -13.08 -2.73 -6.42
N MET A 169 -12.98 -2.23 -5.19
CA MET A 169 -12.75 -3.06 -4.02
C MET A 169 -13.96 -3.95 -3.70
N ALA A 170 -15.19 -3.43 -3.81
CA ALA A 170 -16.42 -4.20 -3.60
C ALA A 170 -16.53 -5.39 -4.58
N ARG A 171 -16.24 -5.14 -5.86
CA ARG A 171 -16.25 -6.19 -6.89
C ARG A 171 -15.18 -7.24 -6.63
N ARG A 172 -13.95 -6.80 -6.36
CA ARG A 172 -12.84 -7.69 -5.97
C ARG A 172 -13.21 -8.53 -4.74
N GLY A 173 -13.81 -7.92 -3.72
CA GLY A 173 -14.16 -8.61 -2.49
C GLY A 173 -15.25 -9.68 -2.68
N LYS A 174 -16.26 -9.42 -3.51
CA LYS A 174 -17.26 -10.43 -3.93
C LYS A 174 -16.61 -11.62 -4.62
N LEU A 175 -15.65 -11.37 -5.51
CA LEU A 175 -14.90 -12.43 -6.19
C LEU A 175 -14.03 -13.24 -5.21
N ILE A 176 -13.35 -12.57 -4.28
CA ILE A 176 -12.58 -13.25 -3.21
C ILE A 176 -13.50 -14.15 -2.39
N ALA A 177 -14.65 -13.63 -1.96
CA ALA A 177 -15.63 -14.40 -1.19
C ALA A 177 -16.11 -15.63 -1.96
N ARG A 178 -16.49 -15.46 -3.23
CA ARG A 178 -16.92 -16.56 -4.10
C ARG A 178 -15.86 -17.65 -4.23
N PHE A 179 -14.63 -17.30 -4.60
CA PHE A 179 -13.57 -18.29 -4.83
C PHE A 179 -12.95 -18.84 -3.53
N SER A 180 -13.11 -18.15 -2.40
CA SER A 180 -12.71 -18.67 -1.09
C SER A 180 -13.80 -19.50 -0.41
N HIS A 181 -14.97 -19.66 -1.05
CA HIS A 181 -16.16 -20.24 -0.44
C HIS A 181 -16.49 -19.62 0.91
N ALA A 182 -16.44 -18.28 0.96
CA ALA A 182 -16.69 -17.52 2.17
C ALA A 182 -18.11 -17.81 2.68
N GLU A 183 -18.19 -18.15 3.96
CA GLU A 183 -19.45 -18.46 4.64
C GLU A 183 -19.88 -17.28 5.50
N GLU A 184 -21.18 -16.98 5.48
CA GLU A 184 -21.79 -15.96 6.33
C GLU A 184 -22.17 -16.47 7.72
N TRP A 185 -22.18 -17.79 7.92
CA TRP A 185 -22.55 -18.40 9.19
C TRP A 185 -21.61 -17.96 10.32
N ILE A 186 -22.18 -17.72 11.50
CA ILE A 186 -21.45 -17.43 12.73
C ILE A 186 -22.01 -18.29 13.87
N PRO A 187 -21.15 -18.66 14.85
CA PRO A 187 -21.61 -19.39 16.02
C PRO A 187 -22.61 -18.55 16.83
N PRO A 188 -23.55 -19.20 17.55
CA PRO A 188 -24.45 -18.51 18.46
C PRO A 188 -23.68 -17.68 19.49
N ARG A 189 -24.26 -16.53 19.81
CA ARG A 189 -23.70 -15.63 20.81
C ARG A 189 -23.64 -16.30 22.18
N ARG A 190 -22.63 -15.94 22.96
CA ARG A 190 -22.49 -16.35 24.37
C ARG A 190 -23.18 -15.34 25.27
N ASP A 191 -23.70 -15.81 26.40
CA ASP A 191 -24.20 -14.96 27.47
C ASP A 191 -23.48 -15.28 28.78
N ASP A 192 -22.23 -14.82 28.90
CA ASP A 192 -21.39 -14.98 30.10
C ASP A 192 -20.84 -13.64 30.62
N GLY A 193 -21.42 -12.53 30.16
CA GLY A 193 -21.06 -11.17 30.58
C GLY A 193 -19.70 -10.65 30.06
N GLN A 194 -18.84 -11.50 29.49
CA GLN A 194 -17.52 -11.10 29.00
C GLN A 194 -17.50 -10.82 27.49
N ILE A 195 -16.76 -9.78 27.11
CA ILE A 195 -16.51 -9.44 25.70
C ILE A 195 -15.31 -10.24 25.21
N ARG A 196 -15.51 -11.15 24.24
CA ARG A 196 -14.39 -11.83 23.56
C ARG A 196 -13.95 -11.03 22.35
N LEU A 197 -12.71 -10.55 22.41
CA LEU A 197 -12.07 -9.74 21.36
C LEU A 197 -10.97 -10.55 20.68
N GLY A 198 -11.08 -10.73 19.37
CA GLY A 198 -10.02 -11.28 18.53
C GLY A 198 -9.17 -10.18 17.91
N LEU A 199 -7.87 -10.42 17.77
CA LEU A 199 -7.00 -9.68 16.84
C LEU A 199 -6.43 -10.67 15.83
N LEU A 200 -6.77 -10.51 14.55
CA LEU A 200 -6.23 -11.30 13.46
C LEU A 200 -5.15 -10.52 12.71
N ALA A 201 -3.96 -11.11 12.58
CA ALA A 201 -2.86 -10.54 11.81
C ALA A 201 -2.13 -11.62 11.00
N MET A 202 -1.49 -11.22 9.90
CA MET A 202 -0.63 -12.13 9.14
C MET A 202 0.55 -12.60 10.00
N ARG A 203 1.25 -11.65 10.63
CA ARG A 203 2.40 -11.88 11.50
C ARG A 203 2.25 -11.01 12.75
N LEU A 204 2.82 -11.48 13.86
CA LEU A 204 2.90 -10.75 15.14
C LEU A 204 4.37 -10.59 15.55
N ASP A 205 5.16 -9.99 14.68
CA ASP A 205 6.61 -9.78 14.83
C ASP A 205 6.97 -8.28 14.93
N ASP A 206 8.25 -7.95 15.12
CA ASP A 206 8.70 -6.56 15.32
C ASP A 206 8.70 -5.74 14.03
N ARG A 207 7.50 -5.33 13.63
CA ARG A 207 7.22 -4.59 12.40
C ARG A 207 6.24 -3.44 12.67
N PRO A 208 6.18 -2.43 11.78
CA PRO A 208 5.30 -1.28 11.98
C PRO A 208 3.84 -1.65 12.24
N ASN A 209 3.32 -2.68 11.57
CA ASN A 209 1.95 -3.15 11.78
C ASN A 209 1.76 -3.65 13.22
N THR A 210 2.58 -4.57 13.73
CA THR A 210 2.44 -5.07 15.11
C THR A 210 2.59 -3.95 16.15
N ARG A 211 3.55 -3.03 15.95
CA ARG A 211 3.73 -1.85 16.82
C ARG A 211 2.51 -0.94 16.84
N PHE A 212 1.81 -0.82 15.71
CA PHE A 212 0.53 -0.12 15.59
C PHE A 212 -0.61 -0.90 16.26
N LEU A 213 -0.61 -2.23 16.19
CA LEU A 213 -1.67 -3.06 16.78
C LEU A 213 -1.62 -3.13 18.31
N LEU A 214 -0.43 -3.12 18.92
CA LEU A 214 -0.29 -3.30 20.37
C LEU A 214 -1.08 -2.27 21.21
N PRO A 215 -1.06 -0.96 20.92
CA PRO A 215 -1.87 0.03 21.63
C PRO A 215 -3.38 -0.28 21.61
N HIS A 216 -3.88 -1.01 20.61
CA HIS A 216 -5.28 -1.40 20.53
C HIS A 216 -5.67 -2.42 21.62
N LEU A 217 -4.71 -3.13 22.21
CA LEU A 217 -5.00 -4.25 23.11
C LEU A 217 -4.38 -4.10 24.50
N ALA A 218 -3.28 -3.35 24.63
CA ALA A 218 -2.49 -3.31 25.85
C ALA A 218 -3.18 -2.59 27.03
N GLY A 219 -4.17 -1.73 26.76
CA GLY A 219 -4.86 -0.91 27.78
C GLY A 219 -6.32 -1.28 28.06
N LEU A 220 -6.83 -2.38 27.49
CA LEU A 220 -8.22 -2.81 27.72
C LEU A 220 -8.40 -3.48 29.09
N ASP A 221 -9.54 -3.24 29.75
CA ASP A 221 -9.87 -3.87 31.04
C ASP A 221 -10.05 -5.39 30.89
N ARG A 222 -9.13 -6.15 31.48
CA ARG A 222 -9.09 -7.62 31.38
C ARG A 222 -10.18 -8.33 32.17
N LYS A 223 -10.90 -7.64 33.05
CA LYS A 223 -12.11 -8.19 33.68
C LYS A 223 -13.27 -8.23 32.70
N ARG A 224 -13.32 -7.27 31.77
CA ARG A 224 -14.38 -7.12 30.76
C ARG A 224 -14.03 -7.78 29.43
N PHE A 225 -12.77 -7.67 29.00
CA PHE A 225 -12.29 -8.16 27.72
C PHE A 225 -11.42 -9.41 27.87
N VAL A 226 -11.83 -10.49 27.20
CA VAL A 226 -11.02 -11.68 26.96
C VAL A 226 -10.44 -11.58 25.56
N VAL A 227 -9.15 -11.25 25.47
CA VAL A 227 -8.47 -10.97 24.20
C VAL A 227 -7.70 -12.20 23.71
N THR A 228 -7.86 -12.56 22.43
CA THR A 228 -7.07 -13.59 21.74
C THR A 228 -6.46 -13.01 20.47
N ALA A 229 -5.15 -13.11 20.31
CA ALA A 229 -4.46 -12.78 19.06
C ALA A 229 -4.27 -14.04 18.19
N TYR A 230 -4.50 -13.92 16.89
CA TYR A 230 -4.36 -14.98 15.90
C TYR A 230 -3.29 -14.58 14.87
N GLY A 231 -2.24 -15.39 14.75
CA GLY A 231 -1.18 -15.23 13.74
C GLY A 231 -1.27 -16.30 12.66
N LEU A 232 -0.98 -15.96 11.41
CA LEU A 232 -1.01 -16.89 10.26
C LEU A 232 0.38 -17.32 9.77
N ALA A 233 1.41 -16.56 10.16
CA ALA A 233 2.79 -16.68 9.76
C ALA A 233 3.71 -16.08 10.84
N GLY A 234 5.00 -16.35 10.76
CA GLY A 234 6.07 -15.72 11.55
C GLY A 234 6.64 -16.64 12.62
N GLU A 235 7.65 -16.14 13.33
CA GLU A 235 8.31 -16.82 14.46
C GLU A 235 8.05 -16.02 15.75
N GLU A 236 8.32 -16.59 16.92
CA GLU A 236 8.22 -15.85 18.18
C GLU A 236 9.46 -14.98 18.35
N ASP A 237 9.27 -13.66 18.31
CA ASP A 237 10.29 -12.64 18.60
C ASP A 237 9.92 -11.82 19.84
N ASN A 238 10.72 -10.79 20.16
CA ASN A 238 10.48 -9.93 21.32
C ASN A 238 9.09 -9.26 21.30
N MET A 239 8.57 -8.93 20.12
CA MET A 239 7.26 -8.29 19.97
C MET A 239 6.13 -9.31 20.07
N ALA A 240 6.29 -10.51 19.55
CA ALA A 240 5.38 -11.63 19.78
C ALA A 240 5.30 -11.97 21.27
N ALA A 241 6.45 -12.01 21.96
CA ALA A 241 6.54 -12.25 23.40
C ALA A 241 5.89 -11.12 24.20
N LEU A 242 6.11 -9.85 23.82
CA LEU A 242 5.43 -8.70 24.41
C LEU A 242 3.92 -8.77 24.18
N ALA A 243 3.48 -9.13 22.98
CA ALA A 243 2.07 -9.32 22.66
C ALA A 243 1.48 -10.41 23.56
N ARG A 244 2.16 -11.55 23.73
CA ARG A 244 1.72 -12.63 24.64
C ARG A 244 1.64 -12.17 26.09
N LEU A 245 2.63 -11.41 26.57
CA LEU A 245 2.64 -10.84 27.93
C LEU A 245 1.48 -9.87 28.15
N LYS A 246 1.22 -8.99 27.17
CA LYS A 246 0.16 -7.96 27.27
C LYS A 246 -1.23 -8.54 27.02
N ILE A 247 -1.38 -9.49 26.12
CA ILE A 247 -2.67 -10.01 25.62
C ILE A 247 -3.09 -11.29 26.34
N GLY A 248 -2.15 -12.12 26.78
CA GLY A 248 -2.39 -13.40 27.44
C GLY A 248 -2.56 -14.57 26.47
N ARG A 249 -3.48 -14.48 25.50
CA ARG A 249 -3.78 -15.58 24.56
C ARG A 249 -3.29 -15.27 23.16
N VAL A 250 -2.34 -16.06 22.66
CA VAL A 250 -1.88 -16.03 21.27
C VAL A 250 -2.05 -17.41 20.65
N LYS A 251 -2.76 -17.49 19.52
CA LYS A 251 -2.97 -18.72 18.75
C LYS A 251 -2.29 -18.61 17.39
N ARG A 252 -1.41 -19.55 17.11
CA ARG A 252 -0.78 -19.72 15.79
C ARG A 252 -1.65 -20.61 14.91
N LEU A 253 -1.93 -20.15 13.71
CA LEU A 253 -2.77 -20.81 12.71
C LEU A 253 -1.98 -21.16 11.43
N ASP A 254 -0.66 -21.07 11.51
CA ASP A 254 0.30 -21.47 10.49
C ASP A 254 0.09 -22.93 10.08
N GLY A 255 0.27 -23.24 8.79
CA GLY A 255 0.14 -24.60 8.26
C GLY A 255 -1.29 -25.18 8.23
N MET A 256 -2.27 -24.54 8.88
CA MET A 256 -3.68 -24.97 8.82
C MET A 256 -4.33 -24.62 7.47
N SER A 257 -5.26 -25.47 7.02
CA SER A 257 -6.12 -25.16 5.86
C SER A 257 -7.04 -23.98 6.16
N LEU A 258 -7.55 -23.30 5.14
CA LEU A 258 -8.50 -22.18 5.30
C LEU A 258 -9.71 -22.60 6.15
N ALA A 259 -10.32 -23.75 5.86
CA ALA A 259 -11.46 -24.28 6.62
C ALA A 259 -11.12 -24.53 8.10
N ALA A 260 -9.94 -25.08 8.40
CA ALA A 260 -9.49 -25.30 9.77
C ALA A 260 -9.27 -23.98 10.53
N ARG A 261 -8.75 -22.94 9.86
CA ARG A 261 -8.59 -21.60 10.43
C ARG A 261 -9.93 -20.96 10.76
N VAL A 262 -10.89 -21.05 9.83
CA VAL A 262 -12.27 -20.56 10.03
C VAL A 262 -12.91 -21.24 11.24
N ALA A 263 -12.85 -22.58 11.30
CA ALA A 263 -13.40 -23.35 12.41
C ALA A 263 -12.72 -22.98 13.75
N ALA A 264 -11.39 -22.85 13.77
CA ALA A 264 -10.64 -22.50 14.99
C ALA A 264 -11.06 -21.14 15.57
N ILE A 265 -11.24 -20.12 14.73
CA ILE A 265 -11.67 -18.78 15.17
C ILE A 265 -13.14 -18.79 15.61
N ARG A 266 -14.04 -19.44 14.84
CA ARG A 266 -15.46 -19.55 15.20
C ARG A 266 -15.66 -20.31 16.52
N ASN A 267 -14.86 -21.34 16.80
CA ASN A 267 -14.93 -22.08 18.06
C ASN A 267 -14.63 -21.20 19.29
N ASP A 268 -13.89 -20.11 19.13
CA ASP A 268 -13.65 -19.16 20.21
C ASP A 268 -14.86 -18.25 20.51
N ARG A 269 -15.88 -18.23 19.63
CA ARG A 269 -17.13 -17.50 19.78
C ARG A 269 -16.90 -16.03 20.18
N LEU A 270 -16.11 -15.35 19.34
CA LEU A 270 -15.77 -13.95 19.50
C LEU A 270 -17.00 -13.06 19.38
N ASP A 271 -17.07 -11.99 20.19
CA ASP A 271 -18.04 -10.91 20.00
C ASP A 271 -17.55 -9.94 18.91
N VAL A 272 -16.24 -9.65 18.93
CA VAL A 272 -15.58 -8.71 18.01
C VAL A 272 -14.28 -9.32 17.48
N LEU A 273 -14.00 -9.13 16.19
CA LEU A 273 -12.71 -9.44 15.57
C LEU A 273 -12.11 -8.19 14.92
N LEU A 274 -10.92 -7.78 15.37
CA LEU A 274 -10.11 -6.75 14.71
C LEU A 274 -9.19 -7.39 13.68
N VAL A 275 -9.15 -6.86 12.46
CA VAL A 275 -8.28 -7.36 11.38
C VAL A 275 -7.13 -6.37 11.16
N GLY A 276 -5.94 -6.74 11.65
CA GLY A 276 -4.76 -5.88 11.80
C GLY A 276 -3.76 -5.88 10.65
N GLY A 277 -4.20 -6.16 9.42
CA GLY A 277 -3.33 -6.19 8.25
C GLY A 277 -3.97 -5.57 7.01
N ASN A 278 -3.17 -5.43 5.96
CA ASN A 278 -3.64 -4.93 4.67
C ASN A 278 -4.30 -6.06 3.87
N VAL A 279 -5.62 -6.13 3.87
CA VAL A 279 -6.41 -7.11 3.11
C VAL A 279 -6.88 -6.56 1.75
N ALA A 280 -6.62 -5.28 1.49
CA ALA A 280 -7.01 -4.59 0.26
C ALA A 280 -5.99 -4.78 -0.87
N ALA A 281 -4.70 -4.96 -0.55
CA ALA A 281 -3.62 -4.89 -1.56
C ALA A 281 -3.42 -6.16 -2.39
N ALA A 282 -3.57 -7.34 -1.77
CA ALA A 282 -3.29 -8.64 -2.35
C ALA A 282 -4.24 -9.70 -1.79
N ILE A 283 -4.31 -10.86 -2.45
CA ILE A 283 -5.09 -12.01 -1.96
C ILE A 283 -4.11 -12.98 -1.31
N ASP A 284 -3.82 -12.71 -0.05
CA ASP A 284 -2.99 -13.56 0.78
C ASP A 284 -3.88 -14.39 1.74
N PRO A 285 -3.30 -15.27 2.58
CA PRO A 285 -4.07 -16.03 3.56
C PRO A 285 -4.91 -15.17 4.52
N LEU A 286 -4.48 -13.94 4.83
CA LEU A 286 -5.22 -13.03 5.71
C LEU A 286 -6.46 -12.50 5.01
N ALA A 287 -6.34 -12.03 3.76
CA ALA A 287 -7.46 -11.53 2.97
C ALA A 287 -8.52 -12.60 2.72
N ARG A 288 -8.10 -13.84 2.43
CA ARG A 288 -9.02 -14.97 2.27
C ARG A 288 -9.78 -15.28 3.56
N LEU A 289 -9.06 -15.36 4.67
CA LEU A 289 -9.66 -15.64 5.96
C LEU A 289 -10.64 -14.53 6.40
N ALA A 290 -10.25 -13.27 6.21
CA ALA A 290 -11.09 -12.10 6.51
C ALA A 290 -12.34 -11.98 5.62
N ALA A 291 -12.39 -12.69 4.48
CA ALA A 291 -13.59 -12.74 3.63
C ALA A 291 -14.74 -13.52 4.28
N HIS A 292 -14.43 -14.48 5.17
CA HIS A 292 -15.45 -15.22 5.93
C HIS A 292 -16.02 -14.34 7.04
N ARG A 293 -17.26 -14.64 7.44
CA ARG A 293 -17.82 -14.10 8.68
C ARG A 293 -17.30 -14.90 9.88
N LEU A 294 -16.36 -14.32 10.62
CA LEU A 294 -15.68 -14.99 11.75
C LEU A 294 -16.19 -14.55 13.13
N ALA A 295 -16.80 -13.37 13.20
CA ALA A 295 -17.43 -12.80 14.39
C ALA A 295 -18.66 -11.98 13.99
N PRO A 296 -19.62 -11.73 14.91
CA PRO A 296 -20.75 -10.85 14.66
C PRO A 296 -20.31 -9.45 14.23
N VAL A 297 -19.29 -8.91 14.90
CA VAL A 297 -18.63 -7.65 14.56
C VAL A 297 -17.21 -7.94 14.09
N GLN A 298 -16.92 -7.61 12.84
CA GLN A 298 -15.59 -7.72 12.24
C GLN A 298 -15.14 -6.36 11.72
N ILE A 299 -14.05 -5.82 12.29
CA ILE A 299 -13.56 -4.46 12.07
C ILE A 299 -12.22 -4.51 11.35
N ALA A 300 -12.15 -3.91 10.16
CA ALA A 300 -10.89 -3.67 9.47
C ALA A 300 -10.16 -2.48 10.12
N LEU A 301 -8.87 -2.66 10.41
CA LEU A 301 -8.02 -1.57 10.90
C LEU A 301 -7.31 -0.89 9.72
N ALA A 302 -6.87 0.35 9.93
CA ALA A 302 -6.26 1.21 8.91
C ALA A 302 -4.90 0.72 8.35
N ALA A 303 -4.42 -0.44 8.78
CA ALA A 303 -3.38 -1.18 8.05
C ALA A 303 -3.82 -1.46 6.60
N SER A 304 -5.13 -1.60 6.35
CA SER A 304 -5.73 -1.42 5.03
C SER A 304 -6.01 0.07 4.81
N PRO A 305 -5.41 0.74 3.80
CA PRO A 305 -5.56 2.19 3.64
C PRO A 305 -6.83 2.61 2.90
N VAL A 306 -7.58 1.64 2.37
CA VAL A 306 -8.85 1.81 1.67
C VAL A 306 -9.81 0.71 2.13
N THR A 307 -11.08 0.81 1.75
CA THR A 307 -12.08 -0.24 2.02
C THR A 307 -11.60 -1.62 1.60
N THR A 308 -11.99 -2.65 2.37
CA THR A 308 -11.62 -4.02 2.05
C THR A 308 -12.46 -4.57 0.90
N GLY A 309 -13.70 -4.09 0.77
CA GLY A 309 -14.71 -4.61 -0.16
C GLY A 309 -15.19 -6.02 0.18
N LEU A 310 -14.70 -6.63 1.26
CA LEU A 310 -14.97 -8.01 1.62
C LEU A 310 -16.36 -8.13 2.26
N PRO A 311 -17.27 -9.00 1.77
CA PRO A 311 -18.59 -9.19 2.35
C PRO A 311 -18.59 -9.60 3.84
N GLY A 312 -17.57 -10.37 4.27
CA GLY A 312 -17.42 -10.75 5.68
C GLY A 312 -17.07 -9.60 6.63
N MET A 313 -16.56 -8.47 6.11
CA MET A 313 -16.15 -7.32 6.91
C MET A 313 -17.33 -6.39 7.19
N THR A 314 -17.70 -6.24 8.47
CA THR A 314 -18.84 -5.37 8.84
C THR A 314 -18.50 -3.90 8.91
N HIS A 315 -17.35 -3.60 9.49
CA HIS A 315 -17.02 -2.27 9.96
C HIS A 315 -15.59 -1.93 9.56
N PHE A 316 -15.32 -0.62 9.47
CA PHE A 316 -13.99 -0.11 9.22
C PHE A 316 -13.65 0.94 10.27
N LEU A 317 -12.50 0.80 10.93
CA LEU A 317 -12.07 1.76 11.94
C LEU A 317 -11.56 3.04 11.27
N VAL A 318 -12.25 4.14 11.55
CA VAL A 318 -11.87 5.48 11.12
C VAL A 318 -11.55 6.34 12.33
N GLY A 319 -10.71 7.36 12.14
CA GLY A 319 -10.35 8.29 13.20
C GLY A 319 -11.06 9.63 13.04
N SER A 320 -10.81 10.53 13.99
CA SER A 320 -11.34 11.89 14.00
C SER A 320 -10.93 12.73 12.79
N GLU A 321 -9.85 12.34 12.10
CA GLU A 321 -9.32 13.00 10.91
C GLU A 321 -10.00 12.62 9.60
N THR A 322 -10.84 11.58 9.61
CA THR A 322 -11.55 11.12 8.42
C THR A 322 -12.74 12.05 8.14
N PRO A 323 -12.73 12.81 7.03
CA PRO A 323 -13.83 13.71 6.69
C PRO A 323 -15.14 12.95 6.55
N PRO A 324 -16.30 13.53 6.94
CA PRO A 324 -17.60 12.86 6.79
C PRO A 324 -17.87 12.36 5.36
N GLU A 325 -17.49 13.13 4.34
CA GLU A 325 -17.70 12.75 2.94
C GLU A 325 -16.86 11.53 2.53
N ALA A 326 -15.70 11.33 3.17
CA ALA A 326 -14.82 10.20 2.90
C ALA A 326 -15.37 8.87 3.44
N GLU A 327 -16.38 8.89 4.30
CA GLU A 327 -17.09 7.69 4.76
C GLU A 327 -17.77 6.95 3.60
N ASN A 328 -18.16 7.68 2.55
CA ASN A 328 -18.75 7.09 1.35
C ASN A 328 -17.78 6.24 0.53
N HIS A 329 -16.46 6.30 0.83
CA HIS A 329 -15.45 5.45 0.20
C HIS A 329 -15.40 4.03 0.78
N TYR A 330 -16.23 3.71 1.77
CA TYR A 330 -16.23 2.42 2.46
C TYR A 330 -17.45 1.56 2.10
N THR A 331 -17.22 0.26 1.86
CA THR A 331 -18.31 -0.72 1.75
C THR A 331 -18.80 -1.16 3.12
N GLU A 332 -17.89 -1.17 4.10
CA GLU A 332 -18.17 -1.42 5.50
C GLU A 332 -18.83 -0.21 6.16
N GLN A 333 -19.48 -0.40 7.30
CA GLN A 333 -19.93 0.70 8.13
C GLN A 333 -18.74 1.34 8.88
N PRO A 334 -18.42 2.63 8.66
CA PRO A 334 -17.35 3.28 9.40
C PRO A 334 -17.68 3.36 10.90
N VAL A 335 -16.71 3.04 11.75
CA VAL A 335 -16.79 3.23 13.21
C VAL A 335 -15.68 4.16 13.63
N ARG A 336 -16.06 5.23 14.32
CA ARG A 336 -15.18 6.38 14.54
C ARG A 336 -14.66 6.45 15.96
N LEU A 337 -13.36 6.67 16.08
CA LEU A 337 -12.73 7.08 17.33
C LEU A 337 -12.82 8.61 17.50
N ASP A 338 -12.88 9.07 18.74
CA ASP A 338 -12.77 10.49 19.12
C ASP A 338 -11.33 11.04 19.03
N ARG A 339 -10.44 10.28 18.37
CA ARG A 339 -9.00 10.56 18.20
C ARG A 339 -8.55 10.06 16.82
N PRO A 340 -7.32 10.40 16.38
CA PRO A 340 -6.73 9.77 15.19
C PRO A 340 -6.80 8.25 15.27
N PHE A 341 -7.03 7.57 14.14
CA PHE A 341 -7.16 6.10 14.14
C PHE A 341 -5.84 5.41 14.53
N CYS A 342 -4.72 6.15 14.43
CA CYS A 342 -3.39 5.63 14.71
C CYS A 342 -2.92 5.97 16.12
N CYS A 343 -2.39 4.94 16.78
CA CYS A 343 -1.58 5.08 17.97
C CYS A 343 -0.37 4.17 17.83
N PHE A 344 0.79 4.67 18.22
CA PHE A 344 2.04 3.94 18.13
C PHE A 344 2.62 3.76 19.52
N ALA A 345 3.06 2.54 19.82
CA ALA A 345 3.96 2.34 20.93
C ALA A 345 5.33 2.91 20.56
N PRO A 346 5.98 3.72 21.43
CA PRO A 346 7.36 4.12 21.23
C PRO A 346 8.23 2.88 20.99
N SER A 347 9.05 2.89 19.93
CA SER A 347 9.90 1.74 19.67
C SER A 347 11.03 1.66 20.69
N LEU A 348 11.54 0.46 20.91
CA LEU A 348 12.91 0.31 21.39
C LEU A 348 13.83 0.95 20.34
N ALA A 349 14.68 1.89 20.73
CA ALA A 349 15.67 2.45 19.84
C ALA A 349 16.60 1.32 19.37
N GLN A 350 16.78 1.19 18.06
CA GLN A 350 17.80 0.32 17.51
C GLN A 350 19.04 1.17 17.28
N GLU A 351 20.15 0.79 17.91
CA GLU A 351 21.44 1.36 17.57
C GLU A 351 21.80 0.93 16.14
N VAL A 352 22.12 1.90 15.30
CA VAL A 352 22.62 1.69 13.95
C VAL A 352 23.88 2.52 13.76
N PRO A 353 24.77 2.14 12.83
CA PRO A 353 25.94 2.95 12.51
C PRO A 353 25.53 4.39 12.14
N PRO A 354 26.29 5.41 12.59
CA PRO A 354 25.98 6.79 12.29
C PRO A 354 26.11 7.03 10.78
N LEU A 355 25.03 7.51 10.16
CA LEU A 355 25.06 8.01 8.79
C LEU A 355 25.41 9.51 8.80
N THR A 356 26.18 9.98 7.83
CA THR A 356 26.55 11.40 7.70
C THR A 356 26.23 11.94 6.33
N ARG A 357 26.02 13.27 6.21
CA ARG A 357 25.84 13.94 4.91
C ARG A 357 27.00 13.64 3.95
N ALA A 358 28.23 13.66 4.46
CA ALA A 358 29.44 13.34 3.71
C ALA A 358 29.41 11.92 3.13
N SER A 359 28.98 10.91 3.92
CA SER A 359 28.84 9.52 3.44
C SER A 359 27.83 9.34 2.30
N LEU A 360 26.92 10.30 2.11
CA LEU A 360 25.91 10.31 1.05
C LEU A 360 26.27 11.28 -0.09
N GLY A 361 27.46 11.89 -0.05
CA GLY A 361 27.89 12.90 -1.03
C GLY A 361 26.98 14.13 -1.05
N ILE A 362 26.52 14.56 0.13
CA ILE A 362 25.69 15.73 0.34
C ILE A 362 26.58 16.82 0.98
N PRO A 363 26.66 18.03 0.37
CA PRO A 363 27.42 19.14 0.94
C PRO A 363 26.92 19.51 2.34
N ALA A 364 27.82 19.96 3.21
CA ALA A 364 27.49 20.23 4.61
C ALA A 364 26.54 21.44 4.73
N GLU A 365 26.78 22.45 3.92
CA GLU A 365 26.06 23.72 3.81
C GLU A 365 24.73 23.62 3.06
N ALA A 366 24.46 22.51 2.37
CA ALA A 366 23.22 22.33 1.63
C ALA A 366 22.04 22.09 2.59
N THR A 367 20.88 22.66 2.28
CA THR A 367 19.63 22.29 2.97
C THR A 367 19.22 20.89 2.53
N LEU A 368 19.02 19.98 3.47
CA LEU A 368 18.68 18.59 3.21
C LEU A 368 17.18 18.33 3.41
N LEU A 369 16.46 18.12 2.31
CA LEU A 369 15.08 17.66 2.28
C LEU A 369 15.07 16.13 2.32
N LEU A 370 14.28 15.52 3.20
CA LEU A 370 14.17 14.06 3.33
C LEU A 370 12.75 13.59 3.03
N SER A 371 12.62 12.47 2.31
CA SER A 371 11.40 11.67 2.34
C SER A 371 11.71 10.18 2.44
N THR A 372 11.06 9.51 3.39
CA THR A 372 11.13 8.06 3.60
C THR A 372 9.84 7.35 3.15
N ALA A 373 8.99 8.05 2.38
CA ALA A 373 7.74 7.51 1.88
C ALA A 373 7.99 6.26 1.03
N ASN A 374 7.15 5.23 1.20
CA ASN A 374 7.19 4.03 0.38
C ASN A 374 7.10 4.40 -1.11
N LEU A 375 7.88 3.72 -1.96
CA LEU A 375 7.93 3.93 -3.42
C LEU A 375 6.54 4.08 -4.05
N MET A 376 5.57 3.26 -3.64
CA MET A 376 4.21 3.31 -4.18
C MET A 376 3.50 4.67 -3.98
N LYS A 377 3.92 5.48 -3.00
CA LYS A 377 3.37 6.80 -2.70
C LYS A 377 4.02 7.91 -3.52
N LEU A 378 5.16 7.63 -4.16
CA LEU A 378 5.92 8.62 -4.94
C LEU A 378 5.36 8.70 -6.36
N THR A 379 4.22 9.37 -6.50
CA THR A 379 3.59 9.58 -7.82
C THR A 379 4.36 10.61 -8.65
N ALA A 380 4.02 10.71 -9.94
CA ALA A 380 4.59 11.70 -10.84
C ALA A 380 4.28 13.14 -10.39
N GLU A 381 3.12 13.36 -9.79
CA GLU A 381 2.67 14.64 -9.22
C GLU A 381 3.51 15.00 -7.97
N THR A 382 3.66 14.08 -7.01
CA THR A 382 4.52 14.31 -5.83
C THR A 382 5.96 14.63 -6.23
N LEU A 383 6.56 13.79 -7.08
CA LEU A 383 7.93 14.01 -7.55
C LEU A 383 8.03 15.31 -8.35
N GLY A 384 7.04 15.62 -9.18
CA GLY A 384 6.98 16.88 -9.92
C GLY A 384 6.97 18.10 -9.02
N CYS A 385 6.17 18.07 -7.94
CA CYS A 385 6.11 19.14 -6.96
C CYS A 385 7.46 19.34 -6.23
N TRP A 386 8.14 18.26 -5.84
CA TRP A 386 9.43 18.34 -5.16
C TRP A 386 10.58 18.77 -6.08
N LEU A 387 10.55 18.37 -7.34
CA LEU A 387 11.54 18.80 -8.33
C LEU A 387 11.35 20.28 -8.71
N ALA A 388 10.11 20.76 -8.80
CA ALA A 388 9.81 22.18 -8.96
C ALA A 388 10.31 23.00 -7.75
N LEU A 389 10.08 22.49 -6.52
CA LEU A 389 10.65 23.07 -5.30
C LEU A 389 12.18 23.17 -5.38
N LEU A 390 12.86 22.11 -5.82
CA LEU A 390 14.31 22.13 -6.00
C LEU A 390 14.74 23.16 -7.05
N ALA A 391 14.03 23.27 -8.18
CA ALA A 391 14.36 24.23 -9.24
C ALA A 391 14.35 25.69 -8.71
N GLU A 392 13.47 25.99 -7.77
CA GLU A 392 13.38 27.30 -7.10
C GLU A 392 14.35 27.45 -5.91
N ALA A 393 14.68 26.35 -5.23
CA ALA A 393 15.55 26.35 -4.05
C ALA A 393 17.04 26.15 -4.40
N GLU A 394 17.83 27.20 -4.21
CA GLU A 394 19.29 27.12 -4.32
C GLU A 394 19.90 26.26 -3.19
N ASN A 395 21.08 25.70 -3.43
CA ASN A 395 21.86 24.92 -2.46
C ASN A 395 21.03 23.90 -1.62
N THR A 396 20.11 23.21 -2.28
CA THR A 396 19.17 22.29 -1.63
C THR A 396 19.26 20.91 -2.28
N VAL A 397 19.25 19.86 -1.45
CA VAL A 397 19.33 18.45 -1.88
C VAL A 397 18.10 17.71 -1.37
N LEU A 398 17.46 16.93 -2.25
CA LEU A 398 16.41 15.98 -1.89
C LEU A 398 16.99 14.58 -1.75
N LEU A 399 16.84 14.00 -0.57
CA LEU A 399 17.18 12.61 -0.26
C LEU A 399 15.90 11.77 -0.16
N LEU A 400 15.76 10.82 -1.08
CA LEU A 400 14.69 9.83 -1.10
C LEU A 400 15.20 8.52 -0.50
N ALA A 401 14.40 7.93 0.39
CA ALA A 401 14.67 6.62 1.00
C ALA A 401 13.43 5.72 0.96
N PRO A 402 12.90 5.36 -0.24
CA PRO A 402 11.65 4.63 -0.35
C PRO A 402 11.76 3.12 -0.04
N PHE A 403 13.00 2.61 0.09
CA PHE A 403 13.31 1.19 0.22
C PHE A 403 13.67 0.79 1.66
N ASN A 404 12.64 0.57 2.49
CA ASN A 404 12.76 0.09 3.88
C ASN A 404 12.67 -1.45 3.96
N PRO A 405 13.42 -2.12 4.86
CA PRO A 405 13.37 -3.58 5.06
C PRO A 405 11.96 -4.16 5.31
N PHE A 406 11.00 -3.38 5.81
CA PHE A 406 9.65 -3.88 6.06
C PHE A 406 8.78 -4.02 4.80
N TRP A 407 9.06 -3.32 3.70
CA TRP A 407 8.21 -3.41 2.49
C TRP A 407 9.02 -3.55 1.21
N THR A 408 10.34 -3.65 1.34
CA THR A 408 11.25 -3.84 0.21
C THR A 408 11.55 -5.32 0.06
N GLY A 409 11.08 -5.90 -1.05
CA GLY A 409 11.48 -7.25 -1.45
C GLY A 409 12.86 -7.27 -2.13
N PRO A 410 13.40 -8.48 -2.42
CA PRO A 410 14.69 -8.64 -3.09
C PRO A 410 14.71 -8.01 -4.50
N ASP A 411 13.56 -7.92 -5.16
CA ASP A 411 13.41 -7.43 -6.54
C ASP A 411 13.11 -5.92 -6.61
N ALA A 412 13.47 -5.15 -5.59
CA ALA A 412 13.19 -3.71 -5.55
C ALA A 412 13.83 -2.97 -6.74
N PRO A 413 13.09 -2.07 -7.43
CA PRO A 413 13.53 -1.45 -8.68
C PRO A 413 14.49 -0.26 -8.49
N VAL A 414 15.49 -0.39 -7.60
CA VAL A 414 16.35 0.70 -7.11
C VAL A 414 17.03 1.46 -8.25
N ALA A 415 17.73 0.75 -9.14
CA ALA A 415 18.48 1.36 -10.24
C ALA A 415 17.54 2.06 -11.24
N ARG A 416 16.40 1.45 -11.57
CA ARG A 416 15.41 2.03 -12.48
C ARG A 416 14.74 3.26 -11.90
N PHE A 417 14.40 3.22 -10.61
CA PHE A 417 13.82 4.36 -9.93
C PHE A 417 14.81 5.52 -9.82
N ARG A 418 16.07 5.24 -9.49
CA ARG A 418 17.15 6.25 -9.50
C ARG A 418 17.23 6.96 -10.85
N GLN A 419 17.36 6.19 -11.92
CA GLN A 419 17.44 6.74 -13.27
C GLN A 419 16.20 7.55 -13.63
N HIS A 420 14.99 7.05 -13.31
CA HIS A 420 13.75 7.78 -13.56
C HIS A 420 13.73 9.15 -12.88
N VAL A 421 14.11 9.21 -11.60
CA VAL A 421 14.13 10.45 -10.84
C VAL A 421 15.21 11.41 -11.35
N GLU A 422 16.41 10.92 -11.68
CA GLU A 422 17.49 11.74 -12.27
C GLU A 422 17.11 12.33 -13.62
N ASP A 423 16.43 11.56 -14.47
CA ASP A 423 15.98 12.03 -15.78
C ASP A 423 14.85 13.06 -15.65
N ARG A 424 13.92 12.86 -14.71
CA ARG A 424 12.87 13.84 -14.38
C ARG A 424 13.46 15.12 -13.81
N ALA A 425 14.47 15.01 -12.95
CA ALA A 425 15.20 16.16 -12.41
C ALA A 425 15.83 16.97 -13.53
N LEU A 426 16.57 16.32 -14.44
CA LEU A 426 17.22 16.99 -15.57
C LEU A 426 16.19 17.68 -16.48
N ALA A 427 15.06 17.02 -16.76
CA ALA A 427 13.97 17.60 -17.57
C ALA A 427 13.35 18.86 -16.95
N GLN A 428 13.49 19.06 -15.63
CA GLN A 428 13.03 20.26 -14.91
C GLN A 428 14.16 21.23 -14.58
N GLY A 429 15.35 21.09 -15.19
CA GLY A 429 16.50 21.96 -14.94
C GLY A 429 17.16 21.73 -13.58
N VAL A 430 16.85 20.63 -12.90
CA VAL A 430 17.47 20.25 -11.62
C VAL A 430 18.70 19.39 -11.89
N ALA A 431 19.87 19.84 -11.44
CA ALA A 431 21.09 19.05 -11.56
C ALA A 431 20.95 17.68 -10.87
N ARG A 432 21.39 16.60 -11.51
CA ARG A 432 21.28 15.21 -11.00
C ARG A 432 21.83 15.07 -9.59
N TRP A 433 22.90 15.81 -9.27
CA TRP A 433 23.52 15.76 -7.96
C TRP A 433 22.63 16.33 -6.84
N ARG A 434 21.52 17.01 -7.11
CA ARG A 434 20.60 17.51 -6.07
C ARG A 434 19.49 16.55 -5.69
N VAL A 435 19.41 15.39 -6.35
CA VAL A 435 18.51 14.31 -5.94
C VAL A 435 19.33 13.07 -5.62
N ARG A 436 19.10 12.50 -4.44
CA ARG A 436 19.81 11.33 -3.92
C ARG A 436 18.82 10.25 -3.55
N LEU A 437 19.26 9.02 -3.70
CA LEU A 437 18.49 7.84 -3.31
C LEU A 437 19.34 7.03 -2.34
N ALA A 438 18.82 6.77 -1.15
CA ALA A 438 19.45 5.92 -0.15
C ALA A 438 18.66 4.62 0.08
N GLY A 439 19.37 3.60 0.56
CA GLY A 439 18.86 2.24 0.69
C GLY A 439 19.06 1.40 -0.58
N PRO A 440 18.59 0.13 -0.57
CA PRO A 440 17.78 -0.48 0.47
C PRO A 440 18.55 -0.69 1.77
N PHE A 441 17.87 -0.57 2.91
CA PHE A 441 18.48 -0.78 4.23
C PHE A 441 18.19 -2.18 4.74
N ALA A 442 19.12 -2.76 5.49
CA ALA A 442 18.89 -4.00 6.24
C ALA A 442 18.13 -3.73 7.54
N GLU A 443 18.40 -2.59 8.18
CA GLU A 443 17.92 -2.25 9.51
C GLU A 443 16.95 -1.07 9.47
N ALA A 444 15.92 -1.12 10.30
CA ALA A 444 14.91 -0.07 10.37
C ALA A 444 15.47 1.24 10.97
N GLY A 445 16.44 1.14 11.89
CA GLY A 445 17.06 2.30 12.53
C GLY A 445 17.79 3.24 11.56
N SER A 446 18.17 2.77 10.36
CA SER A 446 18.77 3.64 9.34
C SER A 446 17.87 4.83 8.96
N LEU A 447 16.55 4.67 9.01
CA LEU A 447 15.62 5.78 8.74
C LEU A 447 15.66 6.86 9.83
N THR A 448 15.87 6.46 11.09
CA THR A 448 16.06 7.38 12.21
C THR A 448 17.37 8.17 12.05
N ALA A 449 18.44 7.50 11.61
CA ALA A 449 19.71 8.16 11.33
C ALA A 449 19.59 9.17 10.17
N LEU A 450 18.84 8.85 9.11
CA LEU A 450 18.53 9.81 8.04
C LEU A 450 17.73 11.02 8.55
N ALA A 451 16.72 10.77 9.39
CA ALA A 451 15.92 11.85 9.97
C ALA A 451 16.77 12.81 10.82
N GLY A 452 17.73 12.29 11.58
CA GLY A 452 18.61 13.08 12.46
C GLY A 452 19.58 14.03 11.75
N MET A 453 19.82 13.87 10.45
CA MET A 453 20.72 14.73 9.68
C MET A 453 20.01 15.69 8.71
N ALA A 454 18.71 15.51 8.49
CA ALA A 454 17.92 16.30 7.56
C ALA A 454 17.50 17.64 8.16
N ASP A 455 17.09 18.58 7.31
CA ASP A 455 16.58 19.90 7.71
C ASP A 455 15.05 19.98 7.66
N ILE A 456 14.43 19.32 6.67
CA ILE A 456 12.98 19.32 6.44
C ILE A 456 12.55 17.94 5.98
N PHE A 457 11.43 17.43 6.49
CA PHE A 457 10.78 16.24 5.97
C PHE A 457 9.66 16.61 5.00
N LEU A 458 9.64 15.97 3.83
CA LEU A 458 8.59 16.09 2.83
C LEU A 458 7.73 14.82 2.85
N ASP A 459 6.47 14.97 3.23
CA ASP A 459 5.49 13.89 3.17
C ASP A 459 4.89 13.76 1.76
N ALA A 460 4.61 12.53 1.35
CA ALA A 460 4.04 12.26 0.03
C ALA A 460 2.53 12.53 0.01
N PHE A 461 1.98 12.82 -1.17
CA PHE A 461 0.55 13.03 -1.40
C PHE A 461 0.13 12.45 -2.76
N PRO A 462 -1.15 12.12 -3.00
CA PRO A 462 -2.32 12.24 -2.13
C PRO A 462 -2.41 11.13 -1.06
N TYR A 463 -1.49 10.16 -1.06
CA TYR A 463 -1.39 9.15 0.00
C TYR A 463 -0.33 9.57 1.03
N ALA A 464 -0.82 10.19 2.10
CA ALA A 464 -0.01 10.69 3.22
C ALA A 464 0.76 9.60 3.97
N GLY A 465 1.83 10.02 4.63
CA GLY A 465 2.57 9.22 5.59
C GLY A 465 1.83 9.07 6.92
N CYS A 466 2.24 8.06 7.69
CA CYS A 466 1.82 7.89 9.08
C CYS A 466 2.98 7.28 9.88
N THR A 467 3.33 6.03 9.61
CA THR A 467 4.53 5.39 10.18
C THR A 467 5.83 6.08 9.75
N SER A 468 5.89 6.59 8.50
CA SER A 468 7.04 7.32 7.97
C SER A 468 7.30 8.65 8.67
N LEU A 469 6.31 9.22 9.38
CA LEU A 469 6.46 10.47 10.14
C LEU A 469 7.05 10.26 11.53
N LEU A 470 7.09 9.02 12.04
CA LEU A 470 7.53 8.78 13.43
C LEU A 470 9.00 9.14 13.63
N ALA A 471 9.87 8.71 12.72
CA ALA A 471 11.30 9.03 12.76
C ALA A 471 11.59 10.54 12.64
N PRO A 472 11.06 11.28 11.64
CA PRO A 472 11.31 12.72 11.54
C PRO A 472 10.71 13.50 12.72
N LEU A 473 9.52 13.16 13.21
CA LEU A 473 8.95 13.83 14.39
C LEU A 473 9.79 13.55 15.65
N ALA A 474 10.25 12.32 15.86
CA ALA A 474 11.15 11.99 16.97
C ALA A 474 12.49 12.75 16.87
N ALA A 475 13.00 12.96 15.66
CA ALA A 475 14.16 13.81 15.38
C ALA A 475 13.85 15.32 15.44
N SER A 476 12.61 15.71 15.75
CA SER A 476 12.16 17.10 15.81
C SER A 476 12.29 17.86 14.48
N LEU A 477 12.17 17.13 13.38
CA LEU A 477 12.30 17.66 12.03
C LEU A 477 11.00 18.33 11.59
N PRO A 478 11.02 19.58 11.09
CA PRO A 478 9.85 20.20 10.46
C PRO A 478 9.31 19.32 9.33
N VAL A 479 8.01 19.04 9.35
CA VAL A 479 7.33 18.21 8.34
C VAL A 479 6.43 19.08 7.49
N VAL A 480 6.51 18.96 6.17
CA VAL A 480 5.55 19.53 5.22
C VAL A 480 4.69 18.40 4.67
N THR A 481 3.37 18.57 4.71
CA THR A 481 2.40 17.60 4.17
C THR A 481 1.27 18.32 3.45
N MET A 482 0.39 17.57 2.78
CA MET A 482 -0.79 18.08 2.10
C MET A 482 -2.05 17.44 2.68
N ARG A 483 -3.08 18.25 2.90
CA ARG A 483 -4.41 17.75 3.25
C ARG A 483 -5.02 17.01 2.07
N GLY A 484 -5.51 15.80 2.33
CA GLY A 484 -6.27 15.00 1.38
C GLY A 484 -7.77 15.01 1.65
N THR A 485 -8.49 14.24 0.83
CA THR A 485 -9.95 14.06 0.87
C THR A 485 -10.37 12.68 1.38
N SER A 486 -9.42 11.91 1.93
CA SER A 486 -9.64 10.55 2.42
C SER A 486 -8.84 10.30 3.70
N GLN A 487 -9.18 9.25 4.45
CA GLN A 487 -8.43 8.86 5.65
C GLN A 487 -6.94 8.67 5.34
N ARG A 488 -6.59 7.95 4.27
CA ARG A 488 -5.19 7.72 3.87
C ARG A 488 -4.46 9.00 3.47
N GLY A 489 -5.17 10.02 2.99
CA GLY A 489 -4.61 11.31 2.62
C GLY A 489 -4.50 12.31 3.77
N ASN A 490 -5.13 12.05 4.93
CA ASN A 490 -5.17 12.99 6.05
C ASN A 490 -4.33 12.57 7.26
N GLN A 491 -3.65 11.42 7.20
CA GLN A 491 -2.91 10.87 8.34
C GLN A 491 -1.83 11.85 8.87
N ALA A 492 -0.97 12.33 7.98
CA ALA A 492 0.08 13.28 8.35
C ALA A 492 -0.48 14.64 8.79
N ALA A 493 -1.51 15.15 8.09
CA ALA A 493 -2.18 16.39 8.47
C ALA A 493 -2.71 16.31 9.91
N ALA A 494 -3.39 15.22 10.26
CA ALA A 494 -3.91 14.99 11.60
C ALA A 494 -2.81 14.95 12.67
N MET A 495 -1.68 14.29 12.36
CA MET A 495 -0.53 14.26 13.27
C MET A 495 0.04 15.65 13.51
N LEU A 496 0.17 16.50 12.48
CA LEU A 496 0.66 17.87 12.64
C LEU A 496 -0.34 18.76 13.37
N GLU A 497 -1.63 18.63 13.10
CA GLU A 497 -2.68 19.36 13.82
C GLU A 497 -2.70 19.01 15.31
N ALA A 498 -2.52 17.73 15.65
CA ALA A 498 -2.40 17.27 17.03
C ALA A 498 -1.18 17.88 17.76
N LEU A 499 -0.14 18.26 17.03
CA LEU A 499 1.03 19.00 17.53
C LEU A 499 0.86 20.54 17.44
N ARG A 500 -0.31 21.04 17.02
CA ARG A 500 -0.61 22.46 16.75
C ARG A 500 0.25 23.08 15.64
N LEU A 501 0.66 22.27 14.67
CA LEU A 501 1.48 22.63 13.52
C LEU A 501 0.69 22.64 12.20
N GLY A 502 -0.61 22.95 12.26
CA GLY A 502 -1.49 22.98 11.08
C GLY A 502 -1.05 23.96 9.97
N HIS A 503 -0.21 24.95 10.30
CA HIS A 503 0.39 25.87 9.33
C HIS A 503 1.43 25.23 8.39
N LEU A 504 1.78 23.96 8.63
CA LEU A 504 2.64 23.14 7.78
C LEU A 504 1.85 22.16 6.88
N VAL A 505 0.51 22.23 6.94
CA VAL A 505 -0.39 21.42 6.13
C VAL A 505 -0.88 22.24 4.95
N ALA A 506 -0.38 21.92 3.76
CA ALA A 506 -0.81 22.55 2.51
C ALA A 506 -2.18 22.07 2.04
N ARG A 507 -2.86 22.88 1.22
CA ARG A 507 -4.14 22.52 0.58
C ARG A 507 -4.01 22.19 -0.92
N ASN A 508 -2.86 22.49 -1.51
CA ASN A 508 -2.54 22.24 -2.92
C ASN A 508 -1.02 22.36 -3.15
N ASP A 509 -0.57 22.00 -4.35
CA ASP A 509 0.84 22.00 -4.75
C ASP A 509 1.52 23.36 -4.55
N ALA A 510 0.85 24.46 -4.87
CA ALA A 510 1.42 25.81 -4.75
C ALA A 510 1.69 26.17 -3.28
N GLU A 511 0.74 25.86 -2.39
CA GLU A 511 0.92 26.05 -0.96
C GLU A 511 1.98 25.12 -0.38
N TYR A 512 2.04 23.87 -0.83
CA TYR A 512 3.06 22.91 -0.40
C TYR A 512 4.46 23.42 -0.70
N ARG A 513 4.69 23.88 -1.95
CA ARG A 513 5.98 24.47 -2.33
C ARG A 513 6.28 25.75 -1.56
N ARG A 514 5.30 26.63 -1.38
CA ARG A 514 5.46 27.87 -0.59
C ARG A 514 5.92 27.59 0.85
N ILE A 515 5.30 26.61 1.52
CA ILE A 515 5.69 26.21 2.87
C ILE A 515 7.12 25.64 2.87
N ALA A 516 7.43 24.74 1.94
CA ALA A 516 8.75 24.12 1.86
C ALA A 516 9.86 25.15 1.55
N LEU A 517 9.66 26.05 0.58
CA LEU A 517 10.59 27.12 0.24
C LEU A 517 10.87 28.06 1.42
N ARG A 518 9.81 28.46 2.13
CA ARG A 518 9.91 29.28 3.33
C ARG A 518 10.80 28.62 4.38
N LEU A 519 10.62 27.32 4.62
CA LEU A 519 11.44 26.58 5.58
C LEU A 519 12.88 26.41 5.09
N THR A 520 13.10 26.19 3.79
CA THR A 520 14.44 26.05 3.21
C THR A 520 15.28 27.29 3.46
N GLY A 521 14.71 28.48 3.26
CA GLY A 521 15.38 29.77 3.46
C GLY A 521 15.49 30.24 4.91
N ASN A 522 14.88 29.55 5.89
CA ASN A 522 14.76 30.06 7.26
C ASN A 522 15.17 29.04 8.34
N PRO A 523 16.48 28.91 8.63
CA PRO A 523 16.97 28.01 9.68
C PRO A 523 16.41 28.31 11.08
N ALA A 524 16.18 29.59 11.42
CA ALA A 524 15.64 29.99 12.71
C ALA A 524 14.20 29.50 12.89
N GLU A 525 13.38 29.56 11.84
CA GLU A 525 12.03 29.02 11.86
C GLU A 525 12.03 27.48 11.95
N ARG A 526 12.95 26.80 11.25
CA ARG A 526 13.12 25.34 11.40
C ARG A 526 13.43 24.96 12.85
N GLN A 527 14.32 25.70 13.50
CA GLN A 527 14.64 25.50 14.92
C GLN A 527 13.41 25.72 15.82
N HIS A 528 12.67 26.82 15.60
CA HIS A 528 11.46 27.12 16.37
C HIS A 528 10.40 26.01 16.25
N ILE A 529 10.17 25.50 15.03
CA ILE A 529 9.26 24.37 14.78
C ILE A 529 9.79 23.11 15.46
N GLY A 530 11.08 22.81 15.35
CA GLY A 530 11.68 21.65 16.02
C GLY A 530 11.52 21.69 17.54
N ASP A 531 11.68 22.87 18.16
CA ASP A 531 11.43 23.06 19.59
C ASP A 531 9.96 22.86 19.96
N ALA A 532 9.03 23.29 19.09
CA ALA A 532 7.60 23.05 19.28
C ALA A 532 7.28 21.55 19.20
N ILE A 533 7.87 20.82 18.24
CA ILE A 533 7.73 19.35 18.14
C ILE A 533 8.25 18.68 19.41
N ARG A 534 9.47 19.01 19.88
CA ARG A 534 10.05 18.45 21.11
C ARG A 534 9.13 18.60 22.32
N ARG A 535 8.53 19.78 22.50
CA ARG A 535 7.64 20.06 23.62
C ARG A 535 6.31 19.31 23.53
N ALA A 536 5.73 19.22 22.34
CA ALA A 536 4.38 18.68 22.15
C ALA A 536 4.36 17.15 21.98
N LEU A 537 5.39 16.55 21.38
CA LEU A 537 5.41 15.15 20.99
C LEU A 537 5.15 14.16 22.15
N PRO A 538 5.74 14.30 23.36
CA PRO A 538 5.49 13.36 24.45
C PRO A 538 4.02 13.25 24.89
N ALA A 539 3.23 14.29 24.64
CA ALA A 539 1.80 14.34 24.97
C ALA A 539 0.90 14.14 23.73
N ALA A 540 1.47 13.76 22.58
CA ALA A 540 0.72 13.62 21.34
C ALA A 540 -0.31 12.47 21.43
N PRO A 541 -1.56 12.67 20.99
CA PRO A 541 -2.60 11.63 21.00
C PRO A 541 -2.20 10.32 20.31
N PHE A 542 -1.42 10.40 19.23
CA PHE A 542 -0.93 9.23 18.49
C PHE A 542 0.23 8.48 19.18
N LEU A 543 0.68 8.95 20.35
CA LEU A 543 1.58 8.24 21.27
C LEU A 543 0.92 7.90 22.61
N ASP A 544 -0.31 8.37 22.85
CA ASP A 544 -1.08 8.12 24.07
C ASP A 544 -1.86 6.79 23.98
N GLY A 545 -1.14 5.69 24.19
CA GLY A 545 -1.72 4.35 24.17
C GLY A 545 -2.82 4.12 25.21
N ALA A 546 -2.76 4.80 26.36
CA ALA A 546 -3.77 4.65 27.41
C ALA A 546 -5.09 5.33 27.02
N GLY A 547 -5.04 6.56 26.49
CA GLY A 547 -6.23 7.21 25.97
C GLY A 547 -6.79 6.53 24.74
N PHE A 548 -5.93 5.97 23.88
CA PHE A 548 -6.38 5.20 22.72
C PHE A 548 -7.17 3.96 23.17
N ALA A 549 -6.67 3.21 24.15
CA ALA A 549 -7.37 2.05 24.68
C ALA A 549 -8.71 2.41 25.33
N ARG A 550 -8.82 3.54 26.04
CA ARG A 550 -10.10 4.02 26.60
C ARG A 550 -11.13 4.36 25.52
N SER A 551 -10.69 5.04 24.47
CA SER A 551 -11.53 5.37 23.31
C SER A 551 -12.03 4.10 22.61
N LEU A 552 -11.13 3.13 22.40
CA LEU A 552 -11.48 1.84 21.80
C LEU A 552 -12.44 1.03 22.69
N ASP A 553 -12.22 0.98 24.01
CA ASP A 553 -13.12 0.32 24.96
C ASP A 553 -14.54 0.90 24.87
N ALA A 554 -14.65 2.24 24.95
CA ALA A 554 -15.94 2.92 24.88
C ALA A 554 -16.68 2.62 23.57
N MET A 555 -15.98 2.70 22.43
CA MET A 555 -16.53 2.38 21.12
C MET A 555 -16.98 0.91 21.04
N LEU A 556 -16.12 -0.05 21.40
CA LEU A 556 -16.45 -1.47 21.36
C LEU A 556 -17.63 -1.81 22.27
N SER A 557 -17.68 -1.21 23.45
CA SER A 557 -18.75 -1.42 24.43
C SER A 557 -20.10 -0.94 23.91
N ALA A 558 -20.14 0.25 23.31
CA ALA A 558 -21.34 0.79 22.68
C ALA A 558 -21.83 -0.11 21.54
N MET A 559 -20.94 -0.50 20.63
CA MET A 559 -21.27 -1.41 19.51
C MET A 559 -21.84 -2.75 19.98
N ILE A 560 -21.30 -3.30 21.06
CA ILE A 560 -21.74 -4.58 21.62
C ILE A 560 -23.11 -4.45 22.28
N ALA A 561 -23.37 -3.35 22.98
CA ALA A 561 -24.68 -3.06 23.58
C ALA A 561 -25.77 -2.88 22.51
N GLU A 562 -25.50 -2.11 21.46
CA GLU A 562 -26.43 -1.94 20.33
C GLU A 562 -26.74 -3.25 19.62
N ASN A 563 -25.72 -4.11 19.41
CA ASN A 563 -25.94 -5.42 18.80
C ASN A 563 -26.70 -6.40 19.71
N ARG A 564 -26.75 -6.19 21.03
CA ARG A 564 -27.61 -7.00 21.92
C ARG A 564 -29.08 -6.63 21.71
N GLY A 565 -29.39 -5.34 21.66
CA GLY A 565 -30.77 -4.84 21.50
C GLY A 565 -31.38 -5.01 20.10
N ARG A 566 -30.64 -5.51 19.11
CA ARG A 566 -31.16 -5.83 17.76
C ARG A 566 -31.51 -7.31 17.55
N VAL A 567 -31.09 -8.18 18.47
CA VAL A 567 -31.26 -9.65 18.40
C VAL A 567 -32.34 -10.14 19.38
N GLU A 568 -32.72 -9.30 20.35
CA GLU A 568 -34.00 -9.37 21.08
C GLU A 568 -35.11 -8.75 20.25
#